data_AF-J7RR98-F1
#
_entry.id   AF-J7RR98-F1
#
_cell.length_a   1.000
_cell.length_b   1.000
_cell.length_c   1.000
_cell.angle_alpha   90.00
_cell.angle_beta   90.00
_cell.angle_gamma   90.00
#
_symmetry.space_group_name_H-M   'P 1'
#
loop_
_entity.id
_entity.type
_entity.pdbx_description
1 polymer ?
#
loop_
_entity_poly.entity_id
_entity_poly.type
_entity_poly.pdbx_seq_one_letter_code
_entity_poly.pdbx_strand_id
1 'polypeptide(L)'
;MVTSMNLKLKNILPLTLVLLNLCVTQTIVNGLLITSNTFLKGDHVFNGTVTVEKGATLNLEGGTYHFDGDLNVHGTLNANYTYFSLNQFSSVNITGLVELYASGIDTIIIVKTFYNSGYLYLESTTELDRIVQFEVSASNEFVNDGSIYLGRKTTEFLLGLSIGAQNGIQAPFTNNGLVNVCGFNKVINGTDLYVENARQLAFYTNVEGSGTMKVKNAVFGIGQVQFSSKQNIVLDSSALLPMNVNLSIAVHGLSSSLIIMGADILLKI
;
A
#
# COMPACT_ATOMS: atom_id res chain seq x y z
N MET A 1 62.03 21.37 -36.80
CA MET A 1 62.91 20.44 -36.06
C MET A 1 62.53 20.53 -34.60
N VAL A 2 61.63 19.66 -34.13
CA VAL A 2 61.30 19.52 -32.71
C VAL A 2 61.97 18.22 -32.27
N THR A 3 63.00 18.35 -31.44
CA THR A 3 63.65 17.24 -30.74
C THR A 3 62.75 16.83 -29.58
N SER A 4 62.46 15.54 -29.54
CA SER A 4 61.75 14.85 -28.48
C SER A 4 62.56 14.84 -27.17
N MET A 5 61.89 15.04 -26.04
CA MET A 5 62.41 14.65 -24.73
C MET A 5 61.53 13.53 -24.19
N ASN A 6 62.11 12.33 -24.15
CA ASN A 6 61.59 11.16 -23.46
C ASN A 6 61.55 11.41 -21.95
N LEU A 7 60.40 11.19 -21.31
CA LEU A 7 60.37 10.78 -19.91
C LEU A 7 59.80 9.35 -19.82
N LYS A 8 60.63 8.46 -19.27
CA LYS A 8 60.37 7.03 -19.10
C LYS A 8 59.36 6.78 -17.97
N LEU A 9 58.51 5.78 -18.25
CA LEU A 9 57.43 5.20 -17.47
C LEU A 9 57.76 4.88 -16.00
N LYS A 10 56.77 5.07 -15.12
CA LYS A 10 56.51 4.17 -13.98
C LYS A 10 55.19 3.44 -14.23
N ASN A 11 55.30 2.13 -14.44
CA ASN A 11 54.29 1.08 -14.37
C ASN A 11 52.85 1.53 -14.04
N ILE A 12 52.03 1.71 -15.08
CA ILE A 12 50.58 1.64 -14.96
C ILE A 12 50.24 0.20 -15.34
N LEU A 13 50.06 -0.68 -14.35
CA LEU A 13 49.19 -1.85 -14.59
C LEU A 13 47.82 -1.27 -14.95
N PRO A 14 47.15 -1.74 -16.02
CA PRO A 14 45.78 -1.34 -16.24
C PRO A 14 44.99 -1.85 -15.03
N LEU A 15 44.48 -0.90 -14.25
CA LEU A 15 43.42 -1.14 -13.30
C LEU A 15 42.25 -1.63 -14.15
N THR A 16 42.19 -2.95 -14.33
CA THR A 16 41.04 -3.58 -14.96
C THR A 16 39.97 -3.42 -13.90
N LEU A 17 39.17 -2.37 -14.04
CA LEU A 17 37.96 -2.18 -13.28
C LEU A 17 37.10 -3.39 -13.63
N VAL A 18 37.24 -4.46 -12.86
CA VAL A 18 36.25 -5.51 -12.79
C VAL A 18 35.03 -4.79 -12.24
N LEU A 19 34.14 -4.37 -13.14
CA LEU A 19 32.74 -4.23 -12.76
C LEU A 19 32.36 -5.62 -12.26
N LEU A 20 32.44 -5.83 -10.96
CA LEU A 20 31.49 -6.72 -10.32
C LEU A 20 30.14 -6.06 -10.60
N ASN A 21 29.51 -6.46 -11.69
CA ASN A 21 28.06 -6.56 -11.71
C ASN A 21 27.75 -7.40 -10.48
N LEU A 22 27.38 -6.76 -9.38
CA LEU A 22 26.59 -7.39 -8.33
C LEU A 22 25.31 -7.84 -9.04
N CYS A 23 25.39 -9.02 -9.65
CA CYS A 23 24.21 -9.78 -10.03
C CYS A 23 23.57 -10.12 -8.69
N VAL A 24 22.68 -9.25 -8.23
CA VAL A 24 21.82 -9.58 -7.10
C VAL A 24 21.10 -10.84 -7.54
N THR A 25 21.42 -11.94 -6.88
CA THR A 25 20.99 -13.26 -7.30
C THR A 25 19.52 -13.38 -6.92
N GLN A 26 18.63 -13.17 -7.88
CA GLN A 26 17.20 -13.31 -7.68
C GLN A 26 16.85 -14.80 -7.58
N THR A 27 16.22 -15.19 -6.48
CA THR A 27 15.77 -16.58 -6.28
C THR A 27 14.41 -16.78 -6.91
N ILE A 28 14.32 -17.64 -7.92
CA ILE A 28 13.05 -17.99 -8.57
C ILE A 28 12.49 -19.25 -7.91
N VAL A 29 11.24 -19.18 -7.45
CA VAL A 29 10.55 -20.24 -6.72
C VAL A 29 9.25 -20.59 -7.45
N ASN A 30 9.05 -21.86 -7.81
CA ASN A 30 7.88 -22.31 -8.57
C ASN A 30 6.60 -22.50 -7.71
N GLY A 31 6.56 -21.89 -6.52
CA GLY A 31 5.52 -22.07 -5.51
C GLY A 31 6.11 -22.48 -4.17
N LEU A 32 5.42 -22.13 -3.08
CA LEU A 32 5.94 -22.31 -1.72
C LEU A 32 4.81 -22.54 -0.73
N LEU A 33 4.87 -23.66 0.00
CA LEU A 33 3.95 -23.95 1.10
C LEU A 33 4.67 -23.73 2.43
N ILE A 34 4.18 -22.80 3.23
CA ILE A 34 4.72 -22.44 4.54
C ILE A 34 3.86 -23.09 5.61
N THR A 35 4.40 -24.09 6.30
CA THR A 35 3.71 -24.87 7.36
C THR A 35 4.26 -24.60 8.76
N SER A 36 5.32 -23.80 8.86
CA SER A 36 5.94 -23.38 10.12
C SER A 36 6.45 -21.95 10.00
N ASN A 37 7.15 -21.45 11.03
CA ASN A 37 7.82 -20.16 10.94
C ASN A 37 8.98 -20.22 9.92
N THR A 38 8.95 -19.34 8.92
CA THR A 38 9.92 -19.29 7.82
C THR A 38 10.39 -17.86 7.61
N PHE A 39 11.68 -17.69 7.34
CA PHE A 39 12.30 -16.41 7.04
C PHE A 39 12.96 -16.46 5.68
N LEU A 40 12.64 -15.50 4.82
CA LEU A 40 13.29 -15.30 3.55
C LEU A 40 14.01 -13.96 3.58
N LYS A 41 15.18 -13.88 2.94
CA LYS A 41 16.00 -12.67 2.85
C LYS A 41 16.45 -12.43 1.43
N GLY A 42 16.44 -11.17 1.00
CA GLY A 42 16.86 -10.77 -0.33
C GLY A 42 15.82 -11.09 -1.40
N ASP A 43 16.22 -10.99 -2.66
CA ASP A 43 15.27 -10.90 -3.77
C ASP A 43 14.70 -12.27 -4.17
N HIS A 44 13.37 -12.36 -4.23
CA HIS A 44 12.62 -13.57 -4.60
C HIS A 44 11.53 -13.27 -5.62
N VAL A 45 11.36 -14.19 -6.58
CA VAL A 45 10.21 -14.23 -7.49
C VAL A 45 9.49 -15.56 -7.30
N PHE A 46 8.20 -15.52 -7.00
CA PHE A 46 7.36 -16.70 -6.84
C PHE A 46 6.49 -16.88 -8.08
N ASN A 47 6.92 -17.74 -9.00
CA ASN A 47 6.21 -18.07 -10.24
C ASN A 47 4.94 -18.91 -10.00
N GLY A 48 4.91 -19.66 -8.89
CA GLY A 48 3.76 -20.46 -8.51
C GLY A 48 3.14 -19.99 -7.20
N THR A 49 2.03 -20.62 -6.83
CA THR A 49 1.26 -20.26 -5.65
C THR A 49 2.09 -20.32 -4.38
N VAL A 50 2.01 -19.26 -3.57
CA VAL A 50 2.53 -19.22 -2.21
C VAL A 50 1.37 -19.34 -1.23
N THR A 51 1.44 -20.30 -0.33
CA THR A 51 0.42 -20.52 0.71
C THR A 51 1.07 -20.51 2.08
N VAL A 52 0.57 -19.64 2.96
CA VAL A 52 0.92 -19.62 4.37
C VAL A 52 -0.19 -20.26 5.17
N GLU A 53 0.06 -21.47 5.68
CA GLU A 53 -0.91 -22.26 6.42
C GLU A 53 -1.27 -21.64 7.77
N LYS A 54 -2.44 -22.02 8.29
CA LYS A 54 -2.88 -21.56 9.61
C LYS A 54 -1.87 -21.96 10.69
N GLY A 55 -1.46 -21.00 11.51
CA GLY A 55 -0.46 -21.19 12.57
C GLY A 55 1.00 -21.13 12.08
N ALA A 56 1.22 -21.01 10.78
CA ALA A 56 2.52 -20.75 10.19
C ALA A 56 2.76 -19.24 10.00
N THR A 57 4.03 -18.85 9.86
CA THR A 57 4.41 -17.46 9.63
C THR A 57 5.46 -17.39 8.53
N LEU A 58 5.25 -16.55 7.53
CA LEU A 58 6.24 -16.17 6.54
C LEU A 58 6.75 -14.77 6.86
N ASN A 59 8.05 -14.62 7.12
CA ASN A 59 8.71 -13.34 7.32
C ASN A 59 9.59 -13.05 6.10
N LEU A 60 9.36 -11.90 5.47
CA LEU A 60 10.16 -11.38 4.36
C LEU A 60 10.98 -10.20 4.90
N GLU A 61 12.30 -10.31 4.81
CA GLU A 61 13.23 -9.34 5.41
C GLU A 61 14.20 -8.80 4.36
N GLY A 62 14.01 -7.53 3.99
CA GLY A 62 14.89 -6.83 3.05
C GLY A 62 14.85 -7.39 1.63
N GLY A 63 14.94 -6.50 0.64
CA GLY A 63 14.94 -6.88 -0.78
C GLY A 63 13.56 -6.84 -1.42
N THR A 64 13.46 -7.48 -2.58
CA THR A 64 12.32 -7.43 -3.49
C THR A 64 11.62 -8.79 -3.57
N TYR A 65 10.33 -8.81 -3.27
CA TYR A 65 9.49 -10.00 -3.34
C TYR A 65 8.39 -9.77 -4.36
N HIS A 66 8.43 -10.56 -5.44
CA HIS A 66 7.44 -10.52 -6.50
C HIS A 66 6.65 -11.82 -6.53
N PHE A 67 5.33 -11.71 -6.51
CA PHE A 67 4.41 -12.86 -6.59
C PHE A 67 3.75 -12.86 -7.96
N ASP A 68 4.24 -13.72 -8.84
CA ASP A 68 3.62 -13.99 -10.16
C ASP A 68 2.47 -14.99 -10.04
N GLY A 69 2.58 -15.95 -9.12
CA GLY A 69 1.51 -16.86 -8.73
C GLY A 69 0.62 -16.30 -7.62
N ASP A 70 -0.45 -17.04 -7.32
CA ASP A 70 -1.41 -16.64 -6.27
C ASP A 70 -0.77 -16.60 -4.87
N LEU A 71 -1.25 -15.71 -4.01
CA LEU A 71 -0.84 -15.60 -2.62
C LEU A 71 -2.02 -15.89 -1.69
N ASN A 72 -1.94 -17.00 -0.97
CA ASN A 72 -2.93 -17.41 0.03
C ASN A 72 -2.33 -17.26 1.43
N VAL A 73 -2.94 -16.44 2.28
CA VAL A 73 -2.48 -16.19 3.65
C VAL A 73 -3.56 -16.63 4.63
N HIS A 74 -3.40 -17.83 5.19
CA HIS A 74 -4.23 -18.40 6.26
C HIS A 74 -3.56 -18.26 7.65
N GLY A 75 -2.23 -18.22 7.67
CA GLY A 75 -1.43 -17.89 8.85
C GLY A 75 -1.05 -16.42 8.89
N THR A 76 0.24 -16.14 9.05
CA THR A 76 0.78 -14.77 9.13
C THR A 76 1.80 -14.51 8.03
N LEU A 77 1.64 -13.42 7.28
CA LEU A 77 2.68 -12.86 6.41
C LEU A 77 3.16 -11.54 7.01
N ASN A 78 4.46 -11.44 7.29
CA ASN A 78 5.11 -10.21 7.71
C ASN A 78 6.13 -9.80 6.66
N ALA A 79 5.89 -8.70 5.97
CA ALA A 79 6.81 -8.16 4.97
C ALA A 79 7.44 -6.87 5.49
N ASN A 80 8.71 -6.94 5.90
CA ASN A 80 9.39 -5.87 6.60
C ASN A 80 10.60 -5.33 5.83
N TYR A 81 10.57 -4.04 5.54
CA TYR A 81 11.59 -3.34 4.75
C TYR A 81 11.79 -3.91 3.34
N THR A 82 10.70 -4.34 2.71
CA THR A 82 10.74 -5.03 1.41
C THR A 82 9.94 -4.28 0.36
N TYR A 83 10.42 -4.29 -0.88
CA TYR A 83 9.53 -4.03 -2.01
C TYR A 83 8.66 -5.27 -2.21
N PHE A 84 7.34 -5.09 -2.05
CA PHE A 84 6.36 -6.15 -2.16
C PHE A 84 5.48 -5.86 -3.38
N SER A 85 5.35 -6.82 -4.28
CA SER A 85 4.53 -6.65 -5.48
C SER A 85 3.88 -7.94 -5.91
N LEU A 86 2.71 -7.81 -6.50
CA LEU A 86 1.94 -8.91 -7.08
C LEU A 86 1.68 -8.62 -8.56
N ASN A 87 1.63 -9.68 -9.35
CA ASN A 87 1.30 -9.60 -10.76
C ASN A 87 -0.22 -9.40 -10.95
N GLN A 88 -0.60 -8.58 -11.95
CA GLN A 88 -2.00 -8.35 -12.35
C GLN A 88 -2.80 -9.61 -12.68
N PHE A 89 -2.14 -10.75 -12.94
CA PHE A 89 -2.79 -12.03 -13.19
C PHE A 89 -2.93 -12.91 -11.94
N SER A 90 -2.23 -12.57 -10.85
CA SER A 90 -2.26 -13.30 -9.58
C SER A 90 -3.49 -12.93 -8.75
N SER A 91 -3.88 -13.83 -7.86
CA SER A 91 -4.95 -13.63 -6.87
C SER A 91 -4.38 -13.55 -5.47
N VAL A 92 -5.00 -12.73 -4.63
CA VAL A 92 -4.66 -12.62 -3.20
C VAL A 92 -5.86 -13.03 -2.37
N ASN A 93 -5.66 -13.99 -1.47
CA ASN A 93 -6.65 -14.45 -0.52
C ASN A 93 -6.12 -14.38 0.91
N ILE A 94 -6.65 -13.46 1.69
CA ILE A 94 -6.24 -13.21 3.08
C ILE A 94 -7.38 -13.65 4.00
N THR A 95 -7.11 -14.68 4.80
CA THR A 95 -8.00 -15.13 5.89
C THR A 95 -7.31 -15.08 7.25
N GLY A 96 -5.98 -14.97 7.26
CA GLY A 96 -5.16 -14.77 8.43
C GLY A 96 -4.72 -13.31 8.62
N LEU A 97 -3.43 -13.11 8.88
CA LEU A 97 -2.82 -11.81 9.15
C LEU A 97 -1.77 -11.47 8.09
N VAL A 98 -1.88 -10.28 7.49
CA VAL A 98 -0.83 -9.69 6.66
C VAL A 98 -0.40 -8.38 7.29
N GLU A 99 0.90 -8.21 7.49
CA GLU A 99 1.52 -6.96 7.91
C GLU A 99 2.53 -6.52 6.85
N LEU A 100 2.24 -5.41 6.18
CA LEU A 100 3.12 -4.80 5.19
C LEU A 100 3.72 -3.52 5.77
N TYR A 101 5.05 -3.50 5.82
CA TYR A 101 5.83 -2.38 6.33
C TYR A 101 6.66 -1.79 5.19
N ALA A 102 6.18 -0.68 4.63
CA ALA A 102 6.84 -0.03 3.50
C ALA A 102 8.16 0.61 3.95
N SER A 103 9.18 0.51 3.09
CA SER A 103 10.55 1.02 3.32
C SER A 103 10.80 2.37 2.67
N GLY A 104 9.74 3.16 2.46
CA GLY A 104 9.85 4.47 1.83
C GLY A 104 9.64 4.52 0.32
N ILE A 105 9.32 3.39 -0.30
CA ILE A 105 8.92 3.28 -1.71
C ILE A 105 7.46 2.86 -1.75
N ASP A 106 6.72 3.39 -2.72
CA ASP A 106 5.32 3.03 -2.93
C ASP A 106 5.18 1.54 -3.19
N THR A 107 4.21 0.92 -2.53
CA THR A 107 3.89 -0.49 -2.67
C THR A 107 2.68 -0.60 -3.59
N ILE A 108 2.87 -1.23 -4.74
CA ILE A 108 1.85 -1.36 -5.77
C ILE A 108 1.37 -2.83 -5.82
N ILE A 109 0.09 -3.02 -5.51
CA ILE A 109 -0.60 -4.30 -5.53
C ILE A 109 -1.67 -4.25 -6.63
N ILE A 110 -1.33 -4.78 -7.80
CA ILE A 110 -2.26 -4.91 -8.92
C ILE A 110 -2.50 -6.40 -9.09
N VAL A 111 -3.76 -6.83 -8.93
CA VAL A 111 -4.11 -8.25 -8.92
C VAL A 111 -5.31 -8.54 -9.80
N LYS A 112 -5.52 -9.81 -10.09
CA LYS A 112 -6.75 -10.28 -10.74
C LYS A 112 -7.90 -10.23 -9.75
N THR A 113 -7.71 -10.85 -8.60
CA THR A 113 -8.69 -10.86 -7.51
C THR A 113 -8.01 -10.53 -6.18
N PHE A 114 -8.70 -9.75 -5.37
CA PHE A 114 -8.32 -9.45 -3.99
C PHE A 114 -9.48 -9.83 -3.08
N TYR A 115 -9.26 -10.80 -2.19
CA TYR A 115 -10.20 -11.19 -1.16
C TYR A 115 -9.54 -11.08 0.21
N ASN A 116 -10.09 -10.24 1.08
CA ASN A 116 -9.69 -10.15 2.48
C ASN A 116 -10.88 -10.45 3.40
N SER A 117 -10.79 -11.54 4.16
CA SER A 117 -11.67 -11.86 5.29
C SER A 117 -10.92 -11.89 6.63
N GLY A 118 -9.60 -11.67 6.60
CA GLY A 118 -8.71 -11.61 7.75
C GLY A 118 -8.34 -10.18 8.13
N TYR A 119 -7.05 -9.97 8.36
CA TYR A 119 -6.47 -8.69 8.78
C TYR A 119 -5.33 -8.27 7.86
N LEU A 120 -5.42 -7.07 7.30
CA LEU A 120 -4.33 -6.41 6.58
C LEU A 120 -3.90 -5.17 7.35
N TYR A 121 -2.64 -5.12 7.78
CA TYR A 121 -2.03 -3.97 8.42
C TYR A 121 -1.01 -3.35 7.49
N LEU A 122 -1.13 -2.05 7.29
CA LEU A 122 -0.27 -1.24 6.44
C LEU A 122 0.40 -0.18 7.32
N GLU A 123 1.72 -0.12 7.25
CA GLU A 123 2.52 0.82 8.03
C GLU A 123 3.76 1.25 7.25
N SER A 124 4.29 2.43 7.56
CA SER A 124 5.62 2.86 7.10
C SER A 124 6.66 2.62 8.19
N THR A 125 7.88 2.30 7.82
CA THR A 125 9.00 2.09 8.77
C THR A 125 10.09 3.14 8.67
N THR A 126 9.93 4.10 7.78
CA THR A 126 10.90 5.13 7.47
C THR A 126 10.29 6.50 7.63
N GLU A 127 11.00 7.38 8.34
CA GLU A 127 10.71 8.81 8.33
C GLU A 127 11.00 9.35 6.95
N LEU A 128 9.97 9.91 6.31
CA LEU A 128 10.10 10.55 5.03
C LEU A 128 9.37 11.88 5.05
N ASP A 129 9.89 12.82 4.27
CA ASP A 129 9.28 14.10 3.93
C ASP A 129 8.16 13.96 2.86
N ARG A 130 7.77 12.72 2.55
CA ARG A 130 6.72 12.39 1.58
C ARG A 130 5.84 11.25 2.08
N ILE A 131 4.62 11.21 1.56
CA ILE A 131 3.68 10.11 1.77
C ILE A 131 4.13 8.88 1.00
N VAL A 132 4.25 7.75 1.69
CA VAL A 132 4.41 6.44 1.06
C VAL A 132 3.03 5.86 0.76
N GLN A 133 2.78 5.49 -0.48
CA GLN A 133 1.49 4.97 -0.92
C GLN A 133 1.48 3.45 -0.93
N PHE A 134 0.43 2.87 -0.37
CA PHE A 134 -0.06 1.56 -0.76
C PHE A 134 -1.12 1.75 -1.82
N GLU A 135 -0.83 1.36 -3.04
CA GLU A 135 -1.78 1.38 -4.14
C GLU A 135 -2.31 -0.02 -4.38
N VAL A 136 -3.62 -0.20 -4.26
CA VAL A 136 -4.26 -1.51 -4.41
C VAL A 136 -5.34 -1.43 -5.46
N SER A 137 -5.29 -2.30 -6.45
CA SER A 137 -6.32 -2.45 -7.48
C SER A 137 -6.53 -3.91 -7.85
N ALA A 138 -7.76 -4.24 -8.24
CA ALA A 138 -8.08 -5.55 -8.80
C ALA A 138 -8.93 -5.41 -10.06
N SER A 139 -8.70 -6.29 -11.03
CA SER A 139 -9.37 -6.25 -12.33
C SER A 139 -10.71 -7.00 -12.36
N ASN A 140 -10.84 -8.08 -11.58
CA ASN A 140 -12.05 -8.93 -11.59
C ASN A 140 -12.89 -8.81 -10.32
N GLU A 141 -12.26 -8.96 -9.15
CA GLU A 141 -12.97 -8.97 -7.86
C GLU A 141 -12.12 -8.28 -6.80
N PHE A 142 -12.72 -7.35 -6.07
CA PHE A 142 -12.06 -6.62 -5.00
C PHE A 142 -12.95 -6.55 -3.76
N VAL A 143 -12.75 -7.48 -2.83
CA VAL A 143 -13.62 -7.67 -1.67
C VAL A 143 -12.84 -7.57 -0.37
N ASN A 144 -13.36 -6.75 0.54
CA ASN A 144 -12.96 -6.70 1.94
C ASN A 144 -14.14 -7.06 2.84
N ASP A 145 -14.16 -8.29 3.35
CA ASP A 145 -15.05 -8.76 4.41
C ASP A 145 -14.36 -8.69 5.80
N GLY A 146 -13.04 -8.56 5.82
CA GLY A 146 -12.20 -8.53 7.01
C GLY A 146 -11.91 -7.11 7.51
N SER A 147 -10.67 -6.88 7.95
CA SER A 147 -10.22 -5.56 8.39
C SER A 147 -8.96 -5.11 7.68
N ILE A 148 -8.95 -3.85 7.24
CA ILE A 148 -7.78 -3.15 6.71
C ILE A 148 -7.45 -2.01 7.68
N TYR A 149 -6.21 -1.96 8.14
CA TYR A 149 -5.72 -0.95 9.06
C TYR A 149 -4.57 -0.18 8.42
N LEU A 150 -4.71 1.14 8.39
CA LEU A 150 -3.62 2.05 8.04
C LEU A 150 -3.16 2.77 9.30
N GLY A 151 -1.93 2.46 9.72
CA GLY A 151 -1.29 3.20 10.81
C GLY A 151 -1.60 2.71 12.22
N ARG A 152 -0.98 1.60 12.63
CA ARG A 152 -1.17 0.97 13.95
C ARG A 152 -0.09 1.35 14.96
N LYS A 153 1.08 1.78 14.50
CA LYS A 153 2.20 2.18 15.37
C LYS A 153 2.21 3.71 15.56
N THR A 154 2.75 4.16 16.69
CA THR A 154 2.95 5.57 17.08
C THR A 154 3.95 6.31 16.18
N THR A 155 4.20 5.79 14.98
CA THR A 155 5.11 6.34 14.00
C THR A 155 4.44 7.51 13.31
N GLU A 156 5.15 8.63 13.25
CA GLU A 156 4.68 9.90 12.69
C GLU A 156 4.75 9.92 11.15
N PHE A 157 4.95 8.76 10.53
CA PHE A 157 5.29 8.67 9.11
C PHE A 157 4.07 8.83 8.22
N LEU A 158 4.29 9.60 7.15
CA LEU A 158 3.30 9.91 6.14
C LEU A 158 3.00 8.67 5.32
N LEU A 159 1.74 8.23 5.39
CA LEU A 159 1.30 6.98 4.78
C LEU A 159 -0.08 7.14 4.14
N GLY A 160 -0.20 6.66 2.91
CA GLY A 160 -1.43 6.67 2.14
C GLY A 160 -1.87 5.27 1.75
N LEU A 161 -3.19 5.08 1.68
CA LEU A 161 -3.81 3.94 1.02
C LEU A 161 -4.68 4.48 -0.11
N SER A 162 -4.34 4.10 -1.33
CA SER A 162 -5.07 4.46 -2.54
C SER A 162 -5.69 3.21 -3.15
N ILE A 163 -7.02 3.18 -3.19
CA ILE A 163 -7.79 2.04 -3.70
C ILE A 163 -8.31 2.38 -5.09
N GLY A 164 -7.84 1.61 -6.08
CA GLY A 164 -8.23 1.77 -7.49
C GLY A 164 -7.45 2.85 -8.26
N ALA A 165 -6.27 3.27 -7.81
CA ALA A 165 -5.55 4.41 -8.40
C ALA A 165 -4.97 4.19 -9.83
N GLN A 166 -4.94 2.95 -10.33
CA GLN A 166 -4.22 2.60 -11.55
C GLN A 166 -5.09 2.63 -12.82
N ASN A 167 -4.51 3.04 -13.96
CA ASN A 167 -5.27 3.16 -15.22
C ASN A 167 -5.71 1.77 -15.74
N GLY A 168 -7.02 1.54 -15.93
CA GLY A 168 -7.55 0.31 -16.52
C GLY A 168 -9.00 -0.01 -16.12
N ILE A 169 -9.52 -1.15 -16.59
CA ILE A 169 -10.79 -1.71 -16.09
C ILE A 169 -10.52 -2.23 -14.67
N GLN A 170 -11.27 -1.71 -13.71
CA GLN A 170 -11.18 -2.11 -12.32
C GLN A 170 -12.52 -2.62 -11.81
N ALA A 171 -12.47 -3.64 -10.98
CA ALA A 171 -13.62 -4.05 -10.20
C ALA A 171 -13.97 -2.95 -9.17
N PRO A 172 -15.26 -2.75 -8.87
CA PRO A 172 -15.65 -1.98 -7.70
C PRO A 172 -15.04 -2.58 -6.43
N PHE A 173 -14.64 -1.72 -5.50
CA PHE A 173 -14.22 -2.15 -4.17
C PHE A 173 -15.45 -2.45 -3.31
N THR A 174 -15.73 -3.73 -3.07
CA THR A 174 -16.79 -4.17 -2.18
C THR A 174 -16.26 -4.25 -0.75
N ASN A 175 -16.62 -3.29 0.09
CA ASN A 175 -16.26 -3.31 1.50
C ASN A 175 -17.47 -3.71 2.37
N ASN A 176 -17.44 -4.92 2.92
CA ASN A 176 -18.40 -5.41 3.92
C ASN A 176 -17.81 -5.41 5.34
N GLY A 177 -16.49 -5.31 5.44
CA GLY A 177 -15.76 -5.31 6.70
C GLY A 177 -15.43 -3.91 7.22
N LEU A 178 -14.23 -3.77 7.79
CA LEU A 178 -13.70 -2.53 8.35
C LEU A 178 -12.51 -2.02 7.53
N VAL A 179 -12.53 -0.72 7.22
CA VAL A 179 -11.33 0.04 6.87
C VAL A 179 -11.11 1.06 7.97
N ASN A 180 -9.96 1.01 8.65
CA ASN A 180 -9.65 1.90 9.76
C ASN A 180 -8.33 2.63 9.51
N VAL A 181 -8.42 3.95 9.44
CA VAL A 181 -7.30 4.84 9.18
C VAL A 181 -7.20 5.80 10.34
N CYS A 182 -6.10 5.73 11.08
CA CYS A 182 -5.85 6.60 12.21
C CYS A 182 -4.56 7.34 11.97
N GLY A 183 -4.62 8.64 11.69
CA GLY A 183 -3.44 9.48 11.66
C GLY A 183 -2.93 9.80 13.07
N PHE A 184 -1.65 10.12 13.13
CA PHE A 184 -0.98 10.52 14.36
C PHE A 184 -1.14 12.01 14.63
N ASN A 185 -0.80 12.83 13.64
CA ASN A 185 -0.89 14.28 13.72
C ASN A 185 -2.34 14.76 13.62
N LYS A 186 -2.66 15.82 14.36
CA LYS A 186 -3.95 16.51 14.18
C LYS A 186 -3.98 17.11 12.79
N VAL A 187 -4.98 16.71 11.99
CA VAL A 187 -5.26 17.35 10.70
C VAL A 187 -5.90 18.71 10.89
N ILE A 188 -6.66 18.88 11.98
CA ILE A 188 -7.38 20.11 12.31
C ILE A 188 -6.90 20.61 13.67
N ASN A 189 -6.42 21.86 13.72
CA ASN A 189 -6.06 22.53 14.97
C ASN A 189 -6.58 23.97 14.97
N GLY A 190 -7.69 24.21 15.68
CA GLY A 190 -8.37 25.49 15.62
C GLY A 190 -8.91 25.76 14.22
N THR A 191 -8.43 26.83 13.57
CA THR A 191 -8.77 27.19 12.19
C THR A 191 -7.79 26.65 11.15
N ASP A 192 -6.68 26.05 11.60
CA ASP A 192 -5.61 25.59 10.72
C ASP A 192 -5.84 24.15 10.29
N LEU A 193 -5.45 23.89 9.04
CA LEU A 193 -5.56 22.60 8.37
C LEU A 193 -4.15 22.13 7.95
N TYR A 194 -3.79 20.92 8.39
CA TYR A 194 -2.48 20.32 8.15
C TYR A 194 -2.62 19.02 7.35
N VAL A 195 -2.82 19.12 6.03
CA VAL A 195 -3.01 17.95 5.14
C VAL A 195 -1.71 17.29 4.69
N GLU A 196 -0.61 18.05 4.61
CA GLU A 196 0.68 17.56 4.10
C GLU A 196 1.29 16.51 5.01
N ASN A 197 1.01 16.59 6.32
CA ASN A 197 1.56 15.69 7.33
C ASN A 197 0.54 14.65 7.83
N ALA A 198 -0.48 14.37 7.03
CA ALA A 198 -1.60 13.50 7.39
C ALA A 198 -1.52 12.16 6.68
N ARG A 199 -1.94 11.10 7.38
CA ARG A 199 -2.24 9.82 6.71
C ARG A 199 -3.42 10.01 5.76
N GLN A 200 -3.42 9.28 4.66
CA GLN A 200 -4.40 9.44 3.60
C GLN A 200 -5.13 8.14 3.27
N LEU A 201 -6.43 8.25 3.01
CA LEU A 201 -7.23 7.21 2.38
C LEU A 201 -7.87 7.81 1.14
N ALA A 202 -7.63 7.21 -0.02
CA ALA A 202 -8.16 7.69 -1.29
C ALA A 202 -8.85 6.57 -2.07
N PHE A 203 -9.97 6.90 -2.71
CA PHE A 203 -10.70 5.99 -3.60
C PHE A 203 -10.80 6.52 -5.02
N TYR A 204 -10.52 5.65 -5.98
CA TYR A 204 -10.52 5.91 -7.42
C TYR A 204 -11.33 4.87 -8.21
N THR A 205 -11.90 3.87 -7.54
CA THR A 205 -12.95 2.98 -8.06
C THR A 205 -14.24 3.11 -7.24
N ASN A 206 -15.38 2.69 -7.80
CA ASN A 206 -16.64 2.65 -7.09
C ASN A 206 -16.53 1.81 -5.82
N VAL A 207 -17.21 2.26 -4.77
CA VAL A 207 -17.22 1.59 -3.48
C VAL A 207 -18.61 1.04 -3.19
N GLU A 208 -18.68 -0.28 -3.05
CA GLU A 208 -19.91 -1.02 -2.79
C GLU A 208 -19.86 -1.69 -1.40
N GLY A 209 -20.93 -2.38 -1.03
CA GLY A 209 -21.03 -3.09 0.24
C GLY A 209 -21.70 -2.27 1.36
N SER A 210 -21.56 -2.77 2.58
CA SER A 210 -22.22 -2.28 3.79
C SER A 210 -21.30 -2.17 5.01
N GLY A 211 -19.99 -2.26 4.77
CA GLY A 211 -18.96 -2.16 5.79
C GLY A 211 -18.83 -0.77 6.37
N THR A 212 -17.82 -0.59 7.21
CA THR A 212 -17.51 0.69 7.85
C THR A 212 -16.12 1.17 7.47
N MET A 213 -16.02 2.47 7.17
CA MET A 213 -14.76 3.19 7.01
C MET A 213 -14.64 4.20 8.16
N LYS A 214 -13.62 4.05 8.98
CA LYS A 214 -13.30 4.98 10.08
C LYS A 214 -12.05 5.74 9.72
N VAL A 215 -12.14 7.05 9.61
CA VAL A 215 -11.02 7.92 9.29
C VAL A 215 -10.87 8.94 10.41
N LYS A 216 -9.81 8.80 11.19
CA LYS A 216 -9.50 9.66 12.34
C LYS A 216 -8.19 10.38 12.13
N ASN A 217 -8.15 11.69 12.41
CA ASN A 217 -6.94 12.51 12.28
C ASN A 217 -6.23 12.30 10.93
N ALA A 218 -7.00 12.15 9.86
CA ALA A 218 -6.47 11.77 8.56
C ALA A 218 -7.22 12.50 7.44
N VAL A 219 -6.69 12.39 6.23
CA VAL A 219 -7.30 12.93 5.01
C VAL A 219 -8.05 11.81 4.31
N PHE A 220 -9.32 12.07 4.01
CA PHE A 220 -10.17 11.20 3.22
C PHE A 220 -10.41 11.80 1.84
N GLY A 221 -9.71 11.27 0.84
CA GLY A 221 -9.79 11.69 -0.56
C GLY A 221 -10.78 10.85 -1.37
N ILE A 222 -11.55 11.51 -2.24
CA ILE A 222 -12.52 10.84 -3.10
C ILE A 222 -12.33 11.32 -4.54
N GLY A 223 -11.92 10.41 -5.42
CA GLY A 223 -11.82 10.62 -6.87
C GLY A 223 -13.19 10.60 -7.57
N GLN A 224 -13.20 10.34 -8.88
CA GLN A 224 -14.45 10.25 -9.66
C GLN A 224 -15.19 8.92 -9.43
N VAL A 225 -15.71 8.71 -8.22
CA VAL A 225 -16.28 7.43 -7.79
C VAL A 225 -17.67 7.59 -7.15
N GLN A 226 -18.45 6.50 -7.12
CA GLN A 226 -19.72 6.43 -6.41
C GLN A 226 -19.60 5.53 -5.17
N PHE A 227 -20.31 5.88 -4.11
CA PHE A 227 -20.45 5.08 -2.90
C PHE A 227 -21.87 4.51 -2.79
N SER A 228 -21.96 3.23 -2.46
CA SER A 228 -23.22 2.60 -2.04
C SER A 228 -23.84 3.37 -0.88
N SER A 229 -25.15 3.56 -0.91
CA SER A 229 -25.91 4.21 0.19
C SER A 229 -25.86 3.43 1.51
N LYS A 230 -25.41 2.17 1.48
CA LYS A 230 -25.23 1.32 2.66
C LYS A 230 -23.85 1.45 3.28
N GLN A 231 -22.90 2.09 2.62
CA GLN A 231 -21.57 2.28 3.20
C GLN A 231 -21.64 3.21 4.40
N ASN A 232 -20.96 2.81 5.46
CA ASN A 232 -20.90 3.59 6.68
C ASN A 232 -19.56 4.31 6.80
N ILE A 233 -19.57 5.65 6.68
CA ILE A 233 -18.34 6.45 6.72
C ILE A 233 -18.35 7.36 7.93
N VAL A 234 -17.35 7.17 8.78
CA VAL A 234 -17.15 7.88 10.04
C VAL A 234 -15.88 8.72 9.95
N LEU A 235 -16.01 10.03 10.01
CA LEU A 235 -14.88 10.95 10.13
C LEU A 235 -14.76 11.45 11.57
N ASP A 236 -13.55 11.51 12.12
CA ASP A 236 -13.26 12.09 13.44
C ASP A 236 -12.01 12.96 13.39
N SER A 237 -12.15 14.28 13.55
CA SER A 237 -11.02 15.22 13.43
C SER A 237 -10.24 15.06 12.12
N SER A 238 -10.96 14.79 11.04
CA SER A 238 -10.41 14.46 9.72
C SER A 238 -10.83 15.47 8.67
N ALA A 239 -10.10 15.48 7.55
CA ALA A 239 -10.42 16.31 6.39
C ALA A 239 -10.99 15.48 5.25
N LEU A 240 -12.13 15.89 4.68
CA LEU A 240 -12.71 15.29 3.48
C LEU A 240 -12.32 16.12 2.24
N LEU A 241 -11.65 15.48 1.29
CA LEU A 241 -11.17 16.04 0.01
C LEU A 241 -11.88 15.39 -1.19
N PRO A 242 -13.09 15.84 -1.56
CA PRO A 242 -13.72 15.42 -2.79
C PRO A 242 -13.04 16.09 -4.00
N MET A 243 -12.61 15.30 -4.96
CA MET A 243 -11.99 15.76 -6.22
C MET A 243 -13.02 16.00 -7.34
N ASN A 244 -14.33 15.89 -7.06
CA ASN A 244 -15.38 15.96 -8.08
C ASN A 244 -16.69 16.60 -7.58
N VAL A 245 -17.49 17.14 -8.52
CA VAL A 245 -18.68 17.98 -8.30
C VAL A 245 -20.00 17.20 -8.11
N ASN A 246 -20.05 15.91 -8.45
CA ASN A 246 -21.25 15.07 -8.32
C ASN A 246 -21.00 13.89 -7.37
N LEU A 247 -20.83 14.20 -6.08
CA LEU A 247 -20.67 13.22 -5.02
C LEU A 247 -21.96 13.13 -4.20
N SER A 248 -22.54 11.93 -4.08
CA SER A 248 -23.60 11.63 -3.10
C SER A 248 -23.07 10.59 -2.12
N ILE A 249 -22.73 11.02 -0.92
CA ILE A 249 -22.16 10.17 0.13
C ILE A 249 -22.85 10.48 1.46
N ALA A 250 -23.10 9.45 2.25
CA ALA A 250 -23.56 9.61 3.64
C ALA A 250 -22.35 9.52 4.56
N VAL A 251 -22.08 10.60 5.30
CA VAL A 251 -20.93 10.71 6.20
C VAL A 251 -21.40 11.25 7.54
N HIS A 252 -20.91 10.67 8.63
CA HIS A 252 -21.16 11.19 9.98
C HIS A 252 -19.88 11.33 10.81
N GLY A 253 -20.00 11.97 11.98
CA GLY A 253 -18.85 12.41 12.79
C GLY A 253 -18.26 13.76 12.35
N LEU A 254 -19.02 14.54 11.57
CA LEU A 254 -18.58 15.83 11.05
C LEU A 254 -18.42 16.93 12.10
N SER A 255 -18.88 16.73 13.35
CA SER A 255 -18.83 17.76 14.40
C SER A 255 -17.43 18.27 14.73
N SER A 256 -16.39 17.49 14.43
CA SER A 256 -14.99 17.85 14.61
C SER A 256 -14.17 17.78 13.31
N SER A 257 -14.83 17.55 12.16
CA SER A 257 -14.18 17.29 10.87
C SER A 257 -14.44 18.43 9.88
N LEU A 258 -13.50 18.64 8.95
CA LEU A 258 -13.59 19.69 7.93
C LEU A 258 -13.84 19.08 6.55
N ILE A 259 -14.68 19.73 5.75
CA ILE A 259 -14.90 19.35 4.35
C ILE A 259 -14.33 20.46 3.49
N ILE A 260 -13.38 20.12 2.62
CA ILE A 260 -12.69 21.08 1.75
C ILE A 260 -13.19 20.81 0.34
N MET A 261 -14.17 21.60 -0.08
CA MET A 261 -14.87 21.39 -1.34
C MET A 261 -14.20 22.20 -2.46
N GLY A 262 -14.06 21.58 -3.64
CA GLY A 262 -14.07 22.35 -4.90
C GLY A 262 -15.48 22.91 -5.15
N ALA A 263 -15.62 23.89 -6.06
CA ALA A 263 -16.92 24.46 -6.40
C ALA A 263 -17.93 23.35 -6.80
N ASP A 264 -19.17 23.44 -6.32
CA ASP A 264 -20.34 22.59 -6.63
C ASP A 264 -20.33 21.14 -6.10
N ILE A 265 -20.59 20.88 -4.81
CA ILE A 265 -20.83 19.50 -4.28
C ILE A 265 -22.08 19.48 -3.38
N LEU A 266 -22.92 18.43 -3.52
CA LEU A 266 -24.11 18.20 -2.68
C LEU A 266 -23.82 17.18 -1.57
N LEU A 267 -23.47 17.66 -0.38
CA LEU A 267 -23.31 16.81 0.80
C LEU A 267 -24.67 16.50 1.45
N LYS A 268 -24.95 15.21 1.70
CA LYS A 268 -26.07 14.78 2.54
C LYS A 268 -25.53 14.45 3.93
N ILE A 269 -25.82 15.33 4.89
CA ILE A 269 -25.54 15.15 6.32
C ILE A 269 -26.69 14.37 6.95
#